data_AF-A0A5B6TKS2-F1
#
_entry.id   AF-A0A5B6TKS2-F1
#
_cell.length_a   1.000
_cell.length_b   1.000
_cell.length_c   1.000
_cell.angle_alpha   90.00
_cell.angle_beta   90.00
_cell.angle_gamma   90.00
#
_symmetry.space_group_name_H-M   'P 1'
#
loop_
_entity.id
_entity.type
_entity.pdbx_description
1 polymer ?
#
loop_
_entity_poly.entity_id
_entity_poly.type
_entity_poly.pdbx_seq_one_letter_code
_entity_poly.pdbx_strand_id
1 'polypeptide(L)' 'MTKYAALDVSMEQTAICVVDENGRKVAEGKVPTDPDADWLAGKGGELERIGMETGPLA' A
#
# COMPACT_ATOMS: atom_id res chain seq x y z
N MET A 1 -2.93 -16.81 5.65
CA MET A 1 -3.88 -16.25 4.66
C MET A 1 -3.14 -15.14 3.96
N THR A 2 -2.80 -15.34 2.70
CA THR A 2 -1.82 -14.49 2.02
C THR A 2 -2.46 -13.19 1.56
N LYS A 3 -1.76 -12.08 1.78
CA LYS A 3 -2.20 -10.74 1.41
C LYS A 3 -1.09 -10.00 0.66
N TYR A 4 -1.53 -9.17 -0.28
CA TYR A 4 -0.66 -8.37 -1.13
C TYR A 4 -1.07 -6.91 -1.05
N ALA A 5 -0.11 -6.02 -0.96
CA ALA A 5 -0.35 -4.58 -1.00
C ALA A 5 0.23 -3.98 -2.28
N ALA A 6 -0.55 -3.14 -2.95
CA ALA A 6 -0.10 -2.26 -4.02
C ALA A 6 -0.08 -0.81 -3.50
N LEU A 7 1.04 -0.14 -3.69
CA LEU A 7 1.27 1.25 -3.34
C LEU A 7 1.40 2.07 -4.62
N ASP A 8 0.59 3.11 -4.73
CA ASP A 8 0.72 4.14 -5.76
C ASP A 8 1.14 5.44 -5.06
N VAL A 9 2.41 5.79 -5.20
CA VAL A 9 3.09 6.83 -4.41
C VAL A 9 3.22 8.11 -5.23
N SER A 10 2.71 9.22 -4.68
CA SER A 10 2.91 10.58 -5.20
C SER A 10 3.60 11.48 -4.17
N MET A 11 3.92 12.73 -4.51
CA MET A 11 4.57 13.66 -3.57
C MET A 11 3.70 14.00 -2.35
N GLU A 12 2.38 14.07 -2.54
CA GLU A 12 1.46 14.50 -1.49
C GLU A 12 0.79 13.33 -0.79
N GLN A 13 0.43 12.28 -1.54
CA GLN A 13 -0.31 11.14 -1.01
C GLN A 13 0.10 9.80 -1.63
N THR A 14 0.07 8.75 -0.80
CA THR A 14 0.20 7.36 -1.22
C THR A 14 -1.17 6.70 -1.16
N ALA A 15 -1.63 6.18 -2.29
CA ALA A 15 -2.78 5.29 -2.34
C ALA A 15 -2.33 3.85 -2.10
N ILE A 16 -3.08 3.13 -1.27
CA ILE A 16 -2.74 1.77 -0.84
C ILE A 16 -3.94 0.88 -1.08
N CYS A 17 -3.72 -0.22 -1.78
CA CYS A 17 -4.73 -1.24 -2.04
C CYS A 17 -4.22 -2.60 -1.55
N VAL A 18 -4.97 -3.25 -0.68
CA VAL A 18 -4.65 -4.58 -0.17
C VAL A 18 -5.63 -5.59 -0.74
N VAL A 19 -5.11 -6.68 -1.29
CA VAL A 19 -5.88 -7.80 -1.83
C VAL A 19 -5.50 -9.13 -1.17
N ASP A 20 -6.43 -10.08 -1.18
CA ASP A 20 -6.17 -11.47 -0.80
C ASP A 20 -5.55 -12.27 -1.96
N GLU A 21 -5.26 -13.55 -1.70
CA GLU A 21 -4.74 -14.50 -2.69
C GLU A 21 -5.64 -14.73 -3.92
N ASN A 22 -6.94 -14.44 -3.82
CA ASN A 22 -7.89 -14.52 -4.93
C ASN A 22 -8.04 -13.18 -5.67
N GLY A 23 -7.24 -12.16 -5.32
CA GLY A 23 -7.31 -10.81 -5.87
C GLY A 23 -8.50 -10.01 -5.35
N ARG A 24 -9.19 -10.44 -4.28
CA ARG A 24 -10.28 -9.66 -3.69
C ARG A 24 -9.74 -8.54 -2.83
N LYS A 25 -10.26 -7.33 -3.04
CA LYS A 25 -9.92 -6.15 -2.23
C LYS A 25 -10.39 -6.33 -0.79
N VAL A 26 -9.44 -6.30 0.14
CA VAL A 26 -9.67 -6.42 1.60
C VAL A 26 -9.52 -5.09 2.32
N ALA A 27 -8.71 -4.17 1.81
CA ALA A 27 -8.61 -2.80 2.33
C ALA A 27 -8.13 -1.85 1.23
N GLU A 28 -8.54 -0.59 1.32
CA GLU A 28 -8.02 0.50 0.49
C GLU A 28 -7.99 1.79 1.31
N GLY A 29 -7.00 2.64 1.05
CA GLY A 29 -6.90 3.94 1.69
C GLY A 29 -5.93 4.86 0.95
N LYS A 30 -6.00 6.14 1.29
CA LYS A 30 -5.01 7.14 0.91
C LYS A 30 -4.43 7.75 2.18
N VAL A 31 -3.12 7.91 2.21
CA VAL A 31 -2.41 8.56 3.31
C VAL A 31 -1.48 9.63 2.75
N PRO A 32 -1.16 10.68 3.53
CA PRO A 32 -0.07 11.57 3.17
C PRO A 32 1.19 10.75 2.88
N THR A 33 1.93 11.13 1.83
CA THR A 33 3.22 10.48 1.55
C THR A 33 4.20 10.93 2.61
N ASP A 34 4.58 9.99 3.46
CA ASP A 34 5.54 10.21 4.52
C ASP A 34 6.72 9.25 4.33
N PRO A 35 7.97 9.74 4.33
CA PRO A 35 9.15 8.91 4.14
C PRO A 35 9.36 7.87 5.27
N ASP A 36 8.72 8.05 6.43
CA ASP A 36 8.81 7.18 7.60
C ASP A 36 7.52 6.35 7.83
N ALA A 37 6.65 6.23 6.82
CA ALA A 37 5.27 5.75 6.98
C ALA A 37 5.11 4.36 7.65
N ASP A 38 4.48 4.36 8.84
CA ASP A 38 4.10 3.20 9.66
C ASP A 38 2.73 2.58 9.28
N TRP A 39 2.04 3.12 8.27
CA TRP A 39 0.64 2.75 7.95
C TRP A 39 0.46 1.27 7.62
N LEU A 40 1.42 0.67 6.91
CA LEU A 40 1.38 -0.74 6.55
C LEU A 40 1.53 -1.64 7.79
N ALA A 41 2.27 -1.21 8.81
CA ALA A 41 2.41 -1.95 10.06
C ALA A 41 1.09 -2.01 10.83
N GLY A 42 0.28 -0.93 10.82
CA GLY A 42 -1.00 -0.87 11.52
C GLY A 42 -2.21 -1.46 10.78
N LYS A 43 -2.20 -1.47 9.43
CA LYS A 43 -3.37 -1.84 8.60
C LYS A 43 -3.13 -3.02 7.65
N GLY A 44 -1.88 -3.32 7.30
CA GLY A 44 -1.53 -4.37 6.34
C GLY A 44 -1.57 -5.80 6.92
N GLY A 45 -1.30 -5.94 8.22
CA GLY A 45 -1.06 -7.26 8.83
C GLY A 45 0.19 -7.93 8.23
N GLU A 46 0.31 -9.26 8.36
CA GLU A 46 1.35 -10.04 7.68
C GLU A 46 1.13 -10.02 6.15
N LEU A 47 1.76 -9.04 5.49
CA LEU A 47 1.83 -8.94 4.04
C LEU A 47 2.96 -9.84 3.54
N GLU A 48 2.67 -10.69 2.56
CA GLU A 48 3.69 -11.55 1.97
C GLU A 48 4.53 -10.80 0.92
N ARG A 49 3.93 -9.81 0.26
CA ARG A 49 4.58 -9.00 -0.77
C ARG A 49 3.95 -7.60 -0.87
N ILE A 50 4.80 -6.62 -1.22
CA ILE A 50 4.42 -5.23 -1.45
C ILE A 50 4.91 -4.85 -2.86
N GLY A 51 4.02 -4.35 -3.70
CA GLY A 51 4.35 -3.70 -4.98
C GLY A 51 4.29 -2.18 -4.82
N MET A 52 5.27 -1.46 -5.38
CA MET A 52 5.33 -0.01 -5.32
C MET A 52 5.44 0.56 -6.73
N GLU A 53 4.50 1.40 -7.09
CA GLU A 53 4.53 2.25 -8.28
C GLU A 53 4.79 3.68 -7.84
N THR A 54 5.83 4.29 -8.41
CA THR A 54 6.15 5.70 -8.19
C THR A 54 5.95 6.44 -9.50
N GLY A 55 5.14 7.50 -9.49
CA GLY A 55 5.15 8.48 -10.57
C GLY A 55 6.50 9.20 -10.66
N PRO A 56 6.75 10.01 -11.71
CA PRO A 56 7.97 10.81 -11.79
C PRO A 56 8.06 11.74 -10.57
N LEU A 57 9.06 11.49 -9.73
CA LEU A 57 9.44 12.38 -8.64
C LEU A 57 10.33 13.46 -9.27
N ALA A 58 9.76 14.66 -9.49
CA ALA A 58 10.52 15.81 -10.00
C ALA A 58 11.52 16.35 -8.97
#